data_AF-A0A0A3HQE8-F1
#
_entry.id   AF-A0A0A3HQE8-F1
#
_cell.length_a   1.000
_cell.length_b   1.000
_cell.length_c   1.000
_cell.angle_alpha   90.00
_cell.angle_beta   90.00
_cell.angle_gamma   90.00
#
_symmetry.space_group_name_H-M   'P 1'
#
loop_
_entity.id
_entity.type
_entity.pdbx_description
1 polymer ?
#
loop_
_entity_poly.entity_id
_entity_poly.type
_entity_poly.pdbx_seq_one_letter_code
_entity_poly.pdbx_strand_id
1 'polypeptide(L)'
;MKKLLLGLLATFILVISSGAIAEAHPGRTDSNGGHTCKTNCAKWGYETGEYHYHNGGSSKPSSTSSSSSKPKYVSTPAPVLSTVDVYIDDILQNYNPSAYVKKGVTLVPMRAIFEELGATLDYNNTTKMVTAYKDQTKIVLTVGNNTAYVHNKGATINLKLTNSAEIYKGTTMVPLRFISESLGATTEWKNSSQSVYITNKN
;
A
#
# COMPACT_ATOMS: atom_id res chain seq x y z
N MET A 1 -3.79 -40.27 77.12
CA MET A 1 -3.67 -38.88 77.62
C MET A 1 -3.98 -37.96 76.44
N LYS A 2 -5.19 -37.38 76.34
CA LYS A 2 -5.45 -35.92 76.48
C LYS A 2 -4.26 -35.09 75.97
N LYS A 3 -4.39 -34.28 74.91
CA LYS A 3 -5.10 -32.98 74.95
C LYS A 3 -5.55 -32.53 73.55
N LEU A 4 -6.80 -32.09 73.50
CA LEU A 4 -7.35 -31.10 72.58
C LEU A 4 -6.47 -29.84 72.58
N LEU A 5 -6.22 -29.25 71.41
CA LEU A 5 -6.08 -27.80 71.31
C LEU A 5 -6.64 -27.28 69.98
N LEU A 6 -7.75 -26.57 70.14
CA LEU A 6 -8.39 -25.62 69.24
C LEU A 6 -7.39 -24.55 68.75
N GLY A 7 -7.54 -24.06 67.52
CA GLY A 7 -6.95 -22.77 67.19
C GLY A 7 -6.90 -22.37 65.71
N LEU A 8 -7.96 -21.70 65.26
CA LEU A 8 -7.93 -20.58 64.31
C LEU A 8 -7.49 -20.87 62.86
N LEU A 9 -8.46 -21.28 62.05
CA LEU A 9 -8.42 -21.20 60.60
C LEU A 9 -8.51 -19.72 60.18
N ALA A 10 -7.39 -19.01 60.16
CA ALA A 10 -7.29 -17.70 59.54
C ALA A 10 -7.24 -17.88 58.02
N THR A 11 -8.39 -17.82 57.37
CA THR A 11 -8.49 -17.73 55.91
C THR A 11 -7.95 -16.38 55.46
N PHE A 12 -6.64 -16.29 55.28
CA PHE A 12 -5.98 -15.19 54.60
C PHE A 12 -6.33 -15.27 53.11
N ILE A 13 -7.46 -14.70 52.73
CA ILE A 13 -7.84 -14.52 51.32
C ILE A 13 -6.89 -13.45 50.77
N LEU A 14 -5.77 -13.94 50.23
CA LEU A 14 -4.86 -13.16 49.41
C LEU A 14 -5.59 -12.81 48.11
N VAL A 15 -6.17 -11.61 48.06
CA VAL A 15 -6.72 -11.04 46.84
C VAL A 15 -5.54 -10.74 45.92
N ILE A 16 -5.19 -11.72 45.08
CA ILE A 16 -4.28 -11.54 43.96
C ILE A 16 -5.04 -10.69 42.94
N SER A 17 -4.94 -9.37 43.08
CA SER A 17 -5.30 -8.43 42.04
C SER A 17 -4.44 -8.75 40.82
N SER A 18 -5.04 -9.40 39.83
CA SER A 18 -4.47 -9.59 38.50
C SER A 18 -4.32 -8.22 37.85
N GLY A 19 -3.13 -7.64 38.02
CA GLY A 19 -2.69 -6.52 37.19
C GLY A 19 -2.80 -6.97 35.74
N ALA A 20 -3.59 -6.25 34.95
CA ALA A 20 -3.64 -6.44 33.52
C ALA A 20 -2.23 -6.18 32.97
N ILE A 21 -1.54 -7.26 32.62
CA ILE A 21 -0.35 -7.20 31.79
C ILE A 21 -0.78 -6.57 30.46
N ALA A 22 -0.47 -5.29 30.29
CA ALA A 22 -0.53 -4.66 28.98
C ALA A 22 0.56 -5.34 28.13
N GLU A 23 0.15 -6.18 27.19
CA GLU A 23 1.05 -6.79 26.21
C GLU A 23 1.56 -5.70 25.26
N ALA A 24 2.61 -4.98 25.69
CA ALA A 24 3.39 -4.13 24.81
C ALA A 24 4.30 -5.03 23.96
N HIS A 25 4.06 -5.06 22.65
CA HIS A 25 4.90 -5.83 21.73
C HIS A 25 6.27 -5.15 21.55
N PRO A 26 7.35 -5.94 21.39
CA PRO A 26 8.69 -5.41 21.19
C PRO A 26 8.77 -4.64 19.88
N GLY A 27 9.03 -3.34 19.97
CA GLY A 27 9.22 -2.47 18.81
C GLY A 27 9.52 -1.06 19.29
N ARG A 28 10.60 -0.46 18.80
CA ARG A 28 10.85 0.97 19.04
C ARG A 28 9.86 1.75 18.16
N THR A 29 9.00 2.52 18.81
CA THR A 29 8.19 3.54 18.17
C THR A 29 9.10 4.60 17.56
N ASP A 30 8.82 5.01 16.33
CA ASP A 30 9.54 6.09 15.67
C ASP A 30 9.17 7.46 16.28
N SER A 31 9.82 8.51 15.78
CA SER A 31 9.60 9.88 16.22
C SER A 31 8.16 10.39 16.04
N ASN A 32 7.32 9.70 15.26
CA ASN A 32 5.92 10.05 15.02
C ASN A 32 4.93 9.26 15.89
N GLY A 33 5.40 8.39 16.78
CA GLY A 33 4.51 7.64 17.68
C GLY A 33 3.92 6.37 17.07
N GLY A 34 4.45 5.90 15.95
CA GLY A 34 4.08 4.61 15.35
C GLY A 34 5.26 3.69 15.07
N HIS A 35 5.00 2.46 14.64
CA HIS A 35 6.03 1.49 14.25
C HIS A 35 5.47 0.44 13.31
N THR A 36 6.36 -0.21 12.56
CA THR A 36 6.05 -1.40 11.77
C THR A 36 6.18 -2.67 12.61
N CYS A 37 5.12 -3.48 12.68
CA CYS A 37 5.15 -4.77 13.33
C CYS A 37 6.01 -5.77 12.52
N LYS A 38 7.01 -6.39 13.15
CA LYS A 38 7.96 -7.29 12.48
C LYS A 38 8.02 -8.71 13.04
N THR A 39 7.68 -8.88 14.31
CA THR A 39 7.70 -10.19 14.98
C THR A 39 6.37 -10.37 15.69
N ASN A 40 5.88 -11.61 15.77
CA ASN A 40 4.69 -11.99 16.55
C ASN A 40 3.41 -11.16 16.28
N CYS A 41 3.31 -10.48 15.13
CA CYS A 41 2.21 -9.56 14.80
C CYS A 41 0.83 -10.18 14.90
N ALA A 42 0.70 -11.42 14.44
CA ALA A 42 -0.54 -12.18 14.53
C ALA A 42 -1.01 -12.38 15.98
N LYS A 43 -0.10 -12.44 16.96
CA LYS A 43 -0.45 -12.52 18.39
C LYS A 43 -1.23 -11.30 18.85
N TRP A 44 -0.97 -10.15 18.24
CA TRP A 44 -1.60 -8.87 18.56
C TRP A 44 -2.61 -8.43 17.50
N GLY A 45 -2.98 -9.33 16.58
CA GLY A 45 -4.00 -9.07 15.58
C GLY A 45 -3.54 -8.21 14.39
N TYR A 46 -2.22 -8.13 14.12
CA TYR A 46 -1.64 -7.39 13.00
C TYR A 46 -0.93 -8.31 12.00
N GLU A 47 -0.82 -7.87 10.75
CA GLU A 47 0.00 -8.56 9.75
C GLU A 47 1.49 -8.19 9.87
N THR A 48 2.37 -9.13 9.51
CA THR A 48 3.81 -8.88 9.51
C THR A 48 4.14 -7.83 8.44
N GLY A 49 4.74 -6.72 8.87
CA GLY A 49 5.07 -5.57 8.01
C GLY A 49 4.04 -4.44 8.05
N GLU A 50 2.97 -4.58 8.83
CA GLU A 50 1.94 -3.55 9.02
C GLU A 50 2.43 -2.45 9.97
N TYR A 51 2.15 -1.17 9.67
CA TYR A 51 2.55 -0.02 10.49
C TYR A 51 1.36 0.56 11.25
N HIS A 52 1.48 0.80 12.55
CA HIS A 52 0.41 1.37 13.39
C HIS A 52 0.91 2.35 14.46
N TYR A 53 0.00 3.21 14.96
CA TYR A 53 0.26 4.29 15.93
C TYR A 53 -0.36 3.99 17.30
N HIS A 54 0.28 4.44 18.39
CA HIS A 54 -0.20 4.22 19.77
C HIS A 54 -0.70 5.50 20.49
N ASN A 55 -0.92 6.60 19.77
CA ASN A 55 -1.12 7.91 20.42
C ASN A 55 -2.51 8.02 21.09
N GLY A 56 -2.51 8.02 22.43
CA GLY A 56 -3.70 8.03 23.28
C GLY A 56 -4.56 9.29 23.12
N GLY A 57 -5.82 9.11 22.70
CA GLY A 57 -6.83 10.16 22.60
C GLY A 57 -8.18 9.59 22.17
N SER A 58 -8.98 9.19 23.15
CA SER A 58 -10.23 8.45 23.04
C SER A 58 -11.33 9.13 22.22
N SER A 59 -12.02 8.36 21.38
CA SER A 59 -13.47 8.49 21.21
C SER A 59 -14.11 7.10 21.31
N LYS A 60 -14.79 6.88 22.44
CA LYS A 60 -15.61 5.70 22.74
C LYS A 60 -17.06 6.06 22.42
N PRO A 61 -17.91 5.08 22.04
CA PRO A 61 -19.23 5.03 22.64
C PRO A 61 -19.46 3.75 23.45
N SER A 62 -20.19 3.99 24.53
CA SER A 62 -20.83 3.12 25.51
C SER A 62 -21.04 1.64 25.13
N SER A 63 -20.58 0.78 26.04
CA SER A 63 -20.97 -0.61 26.22
C SER A 63 -22.16 -0.70 27.17
N THR A 64 -23.29 -1.26 26.72
CA THR A 64 -24.24 -1.94 27.62
C THR A 64 -24.22 -3.41 27.25
N SER A 65 -23.73 -4.21 28.17
CA SER A 65 -23.56 -5.66 28.09
C SER A 65 -24.87 -6.38 28.39
N SER A 66 -25.32 -7.24 27.48
CA SER A 66 -26.10 -8.43 27.87
C SER A 66 -26.11 -9.50 26.79
N SER A 67 -25.58 -10.66 27.19
CA SER A 67 -25.83 -12.01 26.65
C SER A 67 -25.28 -12.36 25.27
N SER A 68 -24.05 -12.86 25.29
CA SER A 68 -23.24 -13.30 24.17
C SER A 68 -23.85 -14.49 23.40
N SER A 69 -24.55 -14.20 22.32
CA SER A 69 -24.58 -15.06 21.13
C SER A 69 -23.67 -14.41 20.08
N LYS A 70 -22.57 -15.09 19.79
CA LYS A 70 -21.47 -14.69 18.89
C LYS A 70 -21.98 -14.06 17.57
N PRO A 71 -21.82 -12.76 17.32
CA PRO A 71 -22.00 -12.23 15.98
C PRO A 71 -20.81 -12.65 15.11
N LYS A 72 -21.08 -13.18 13.91
CA LYS A 72 -20.07 -13.33 12.86
C LYS A 72 -19.49 -11.94 12.55
N TYR A 73 -18.23 -11.71 12.88
CA TYR A 73 -17.50 -10.54 12.39
C TYR A 73 -17.44 -10.63 10.87
N VAL A 74 -18.16 -9.75 10.19
CA VAL A 74 -17.97 -9.48 8.76
C VAL A 74 -16.68 -8.68 8.67
N SER A 75 -15.59 -9.32 8.26
CA SER A 75 -14.34 -8.64 7.95
C SER A 75 -14.57 -7.67 6.79
N THR A 76 -14.39 -6.37 7.01
CA THR A 76 -14.29 -5.41 5.91
C THR A 76 -13.07 -5.79 5.06
N PRO A 77 -13.24 -6.17 3.78
CA PRO A 77 -12.11 -6.61 2.96
C PRO A 77 -11.12 -5.47 2.78
N ALA A 78 -9.82 -5.79 2.75
CA ALA A 78 -8.81 -4.88 2.20
C ALA A 78 -9.26 -4.40 0.80
N PRO A 79 -8.97 -3.15 0.39
CA PRO A 79 -9.40 -2.65 -0.91
C PRO A 79 -8.83 -3.55 -2.00
N VAL A 80 -9.70 -4.32 -2.64
CA VAL A 80 -9.32 -5.18 -3.76
C VAL A 80 -8.97 -4.25 -4.90
N LEU A 81 -7.67 -4.13 -5.22
CA LEU A 81 -7.24 -3.40 -6.41
C LEU A 81 -7.82 -4.13 -7.62
N SER A 82 -8.73 -3.48 -8.35
CA SER A 82 -9.33 -4.07 -9.55
C SER A 82 -8.26 -4.14 -10.62
N THR A 83 -7.99 -5.35 -11.11
CA THR A 83 -7.07 -5.59 -12.21
C THR A 83 -7.63 -5.02 -13.51
N VAL A 84 -6.73 -4.55 -14.36
CA VAL A 84 -7.04 -3.93 -15.65
C VAL A 84 -6.27 -4.66 -16.74
N ASP A 85 -6.97 -5.06 -17.80
CA ASP A 85 -6.32 -5.61 -18.98
C ASP A 85 -5.69 -4.46 -19.80
N VAL A 86 -4.46 -4.67 -20.25
CA VAL A 86 -3.73 -3.69 -21.06
C VAL A 86 -3.50 -4.26 -22.44
N TYR A 87 -3.88 -3.51 -23.46
CA TYR A 87 -3.60 -3.80 -24.86
C TYR A 87 -2.64 -2.73 -25.39
N ILE A 88 -1.56 -3.16 -26.06
CA ILE A 88 -0.67 -2.26 -26.80
C ILE A 88 -0.75 -2.67 -28.27
N ASP A 89 -1.16 -1.74 -29.13
CA ASP A 89 -1.41 -1.99 -30.55
C ASP A 89 -2.26 -3.26 -30.77
N ASP A 90 -3.38 -3.34 -30.02
CA ASP A 90 -4.35 -4.45 -29.97
C ASP A 90 -3.84 -5.80 -29.45
N ILE A 91 -2.60 -5.87 -28.97
CA ILE A 91 -2.02 -7.08 -28.36
C ILE A 91 -2.19 -7.04 -26.84
N LEU A 92 -2.87 -8.06 -26.29
CA LEU A 92 -3.03 -8.24 -24.85
C LEU A 92 -1.68 -8.44 -24.17
N GLN A 93 -1.43 -7.64 -23.15
CA GLN A 93 -0.21 -7.65 -22.37
C GLN A 93 -0.41 -8.32 -21.02
N ASN A 94 0.37 -9.35 -20.73
CA ASN A 94 0.28 -10.09 -19.48
C ASN A 94 1.42 -9.73 -18.53
N TYR A 95 1.29 -8.59 -17.84
CA TYR A 95 2.31 -8.08 -16.93
C TYR A 95 2.13 -8.57 -15.49
N ASN A 96 3.26 -8.68 -14.77
CA ASN A 96 3.31 -8.96 -13.34
C ASN A 96 4.21 -7.93 -12.61
N PRO A 97 3.65 -7.05 -11.76
CA PRO A 97 2.23 -6.91 -11.46
C PRO A 97 1.43 -6.36 -12.66
N SER A 98 0.18 -6.81 -12.77
CA SER A 98 -0.76 -6.28 -13.76
C SER A 98 -1.16 -4.85 -13.44
N ALA A 99 -1.71 -4.14 -14.43
CA ALA A 99 -2.31 -2.83 -14.19
C ALA A 99 -3.49 -2.95 -13.21
N TYR A 100 -3.72 -1.88 -12.45
CA TYR A 100 -4.82 -1.84 -11.49
C TYR A 100 -5.36 -0.44 -11.26
N VAL A 101 -6.58 -0.34 -10.75
CA VAL A 101 -7.18 0.95 -10.36
C VAL A 101 -6.95 1.22 -8.88
N LYS A 102 -6.44 2.41 -8.56
CA LYS A 102 -6.28 2.91 -7.19
C LYS A 102 -6.80 4.33 -7.08
N LYS A 103 -7.77 4.54 -6.19
CA LYS A 103 -8.44 5.85 -5.99
C LYS A 103 -8.97 6.45 -7.31
N GLY A 104 -9.57 5.61 -8.16
CA GLY A 104 -10.12 6.04 -9.45
C GLY A 104 -9.10 6.30 -10.55
N VAL A 105 -7.81 5.99 -10.33
CA VAL A 105 -6.75 6.14 -11.33
C VAL A 105 -6.16 4.78 -11.68
N THR A 106 -6.12 4.47 -12.98
CA THR A 106 -5.43 3.28 -13.50
C THR A 106 -3.93 3.48 -13.42
N LEU A 107 -3.26 2.62 -12.67
CA LEU A 107 -1.81 2.53 -12.58
C LEU A 107 -1.30 1.36 -13.41
N VAL A 108 -0.24 1.62 -14.18
CA VAL A 108 0.36 0.66 -15.13
C VAL A 108 1.87 0.49 -14.84
N PRO A 109 2.45 -0.68 -15.12
CA PRO A 109 3.88 -0.93 -14.92
C PRO A 109 4.70 -0.09 -15.90
N MET A 110 5.41 0.93 -15.40
CA MET A 110 6.05 1.93 -16.25
C MET A 110 7.02 1.31 -17.26
N ARG A 111 7.93 0.45 -16.79
CA ARG A 111 8.98 -0.12 -17.65
C ARG A 111 8.40 -0.90 -18.81
N ALA A 112 7.49 -1.83 -18.54
CA ALA A 112 6.94 -2.70 -19.56
C ALA A 112 6.22 -1.91 -20.67
N ILE A 113 5.40 -0.93 -20.29
CA ILE A 113 4.68 -0.10 -21.27
C ILE A 113 5.65 0.77 -22.08
N PHE A 114 6.63 1.39 -21.42
CA PHE A 114 7.59 2.27 -22.10
C PHE A 114 8.49 1.51 -23.07
N GLU A 115 8.97 0.32 -22.69
CA GLU A 115 9.79 -0.54 -23.56
C GLU A 115 9.01 -1.00 -24.80
N GLU A 116 7.75 -1.40 -24.63
CA GLU A 116 6.90 -1.78 -25.76
C GLU A 116 6.62 -0.61 -26.71
N LEU A 117 6.56 0.62 -26.18
CA LEU A 117 6.45 1.85 -26.95
C LEU A 117 7.80 2.33 -27.54
N GLY A 118 8.85 1.52 -27.44
CA GLY A 118 10.16 1.78 -28.03
C GLY A 118 11.07 2.71 -27.22
N ALA A 119 10.77 2.93 -25.94
CA ALA A 119 11.65 3.67 -25.04
C ALA A 119 12.65 2.74 -24.33
N THR A 120 13.80 3.28 -23.95
CA THR A 120 14.74 2.63 -23.02
C THR A 120 14.64 3.26 -21.65
N LEU A 121 14.90 2.51 -20.59
CA LEU A 121 14.79 3.01 -19.22
C LEU A 121 16.02 2.68 -18.38
N ASP A 122 16.43 3.68 -17.60
CA ASP A 122 17.38 3.54 -16.51
C ASP A 122 16.68 3.78 -15.17
N TYR A 123 17.05 3.02 -14.15
CA TYR A 123 16.52 3.20 -12.79
C TYR A 123 17.64 3.33 -11.78
N ASN A 124 17.68 4.47 -11.11
CA ASN A 124 18.58 4.71 -10.00
C ASN A 124 17.90 4.32 -8.68
N ASN A 125 18.36 3.22 -8.07
CA ASN A 125 17.77 2.72 -6.83
C ASN A 125 18.07 3.59 -5.60
N THR A 126 19.13 4.41 -5.63
CA THR A 126 19.49 5.32 -4.53
C THR A 126 18.56 6.52 -4.50
N THR A 127 18.34 7.16 -5.64
CA THR A 127 17.48 8.35 -5.76
C THR A 127 16.01 8.01 -6.05
N LYS A 128 15.70 6.74 -6.27
CA LYS A 128 14.37 6.25 -6.71
C LYS A 128 13.90 6.97 -7.99
N MET A 129 14.83 7.24 -8.89
CA MET A 129 14.59 7.98 -10.11
C MET A 129 14.57 7.04 -11.32
N VAL A 130 13.51 7.14 -12.11
CA VAL A 130 13.41 6.50 -13.42
C VAL A 130 13.73 7.55 -14.47
N THR A 131 14.63 7.22 -15.40
CA THR A 131 14.89 8.02 -16.59
C THR A 131 14.57 7.20 -17.82
N ALA A 132 13.64 7.67 -18.66
CA ALA A 132 13.32 7.03 -19.92
C ALA A 132 13.79 7.86 -21.10
N TYR A 133 14.22 7.20 -22.17
CA TYR A 133 14.68 7.81 -23.41
C TYR A 133 13.94 7.21 -24.60
N LYS A 134 13.35 8.08 -25.43
CA LYS A 134 12.77 7.73 -26.72
C LYS A 134 13.09 8.84 -27.72
N ASP A 135 13.82 8.51 -28.78
CA ASP A 135 14.27 9.48 -29.79
C ASP A 135 15.03 10.65 -29.14
N GLN A 136 14.53 11.88 -29.27
CA GLN A 136 15.07 13.11 -28.64
C GLN A 136 14.37 13.48 -27.33
N THR A 137 13.52 12.58 -26.82
CA THR A 137 12.73 12.79 -25.61
C THR A 137 13.39 12.09 -24.43
N LYS A 138 13.67 12.86 -23.37
CA LYS A 138 14.12 12.35 -22.07
C LYS A 138 13.03 12.61 -21.03
N ILE A 139 12.59 11.57 -20.35
CA ILE A 139 11.55 11.63 -19.33
C ILE A 139 12.20 11.29 -17.99
N VAL A 140 12.04 12.15 -16.99
CA VAL A 140 12.58 11.96 -15.64
C VAL A 140 11.44 11.94 -14.64
N LEU A 141 11.38 10.88 -13.87
CA LEU A 141 10.37 10.66 -12.84
C LEU A 141 11.03 10.18 -11.55
N THR A 142 10.64 10.76 -10.42
CA THR A 142 11.05 10.27 -9.10
C THR A 142 9.86 9.60 -8.42
N VAL A 143 10.04 8.37 -7.93
CA VAL A 143 9.00 7.64 -7.19
C VAL A 143 8.59 8.45 -5.95
N GLY A 144 7.29 8.48 -5.68
CA GLY A 144 6.69 9.28 -4.60
C GLY A 144 6.45 10.75 -4.97
N ASN A 145 6.94 11.21 -6.12
CA ASN A 145 6.67 12.56 -6.61
C ASN A 145 5.42 12.56 -7.52
N ASN A 146 4.67 13.67 -7.47
CA ASN A 146 3.53 13.95 -8.34
C ASN A 146 3.93 14.76 -9.58
N THR A 147 5.22 15.05 -9.77
CA THR A 147 5.71 15.79 -10.94
C THR A 147 6.77 14.95 -11.66
N ALA A 148 6.63 14.88 -12.99
CA ALA A 148 7.63 14.34 -13.90
C ALA A 148 8.09 15.44 -14.87
N TYR A 149 9.29 15.27 -15.39
CA TYR A 149 9.91 16.22 -16.31
C TYR A 149 10.10 15.55 -17.68
N VAL A 150 9.61 16.20 -18.73
CA VAL A 150 9.80 15.76 -20.11
C VAL A 150 10.66 16.80 -20.82
N HIS A 151 11.84 16.39 -21.25
CA HIS A 151 12.75 17.19 -22.04
C HIS A 151 12.65 16.73 -23.49
N ASN A 152 12.30 17.62 -24.41
CA ASN A 152 12.19 17.32 -25.84
C ASN A 152 12.68 18.54 -26.65
N LYS A 153 13.63 18.33 -27.56
CA LYS A 153 14.15 19.38 -28.48
C LYS A 153 14.54 20.69 -27.76
N GLY A 154 15.09 20.60 -26.55
CA GLY A 154 15.52 21.75 -25.75
C GLY A 154 14.42 22.41 -24.89
N ALA A 155 13.16 22.02 -25.05
CA ALA A 155 12.07 22.42 -24.16
C ALA A 155 11.97 21.48 -22.96
N THR A 156 11.56 22.01 -21.80
CA THR A 156 11.25 21.22 -20.60
C THR A 156 9.80 21.45 -20.22
N ILE A 157 9.06 20.35 -20.06
CA ILE A 157 7.64 20.33 -19.69
C ILE A 157 7.50 19.62 -18.36
N ASN A 158 6.78 20.23 -17.43
CA ASN A 158 6.46 19.63 -16.14
C ASN A 158 5.09 18.96 -16.24
N LEU A 159 5.04 17.64 -16.14
CA LEU A 159 3.80 16.88 -16.13
C LEU A 159 3.38 16.58 -14.69
N LYS A 160 2.16 16.98 -14.34
CA LYS A 160 1.57 16.70 -13.04
C LYS A 160 0.81 15.37 -13.10
N LEU A 161 1.22 14.43 -12.27
CA LEU A 161 0.60 13.12 -12.13
C LEU A 161 -0.61 13.20 -11.19
N THR A 162 -1.74 12.64 -11.62
CA THR A 162 -2.96 12.53 -10.80
C THR A 162 -2.70 11.79 -9.49
N ASN A 163 -1.94 10.68 -9.57
CA ASN A 163 -1.42 9.96 -8.42
C ASN A 163 0.10 9.89 -8.54
N SER A 164 0.83 10.05 -7.44
CA SER A 164 2.29 9.89 -7.43
C SER A 164 2.68 8.52 -7.96
N ALA A 165 3.81 8.45 -8.67
CA ALA A 165 4.40 7.16 -9.01
C ALA A 165 4.71 6.37 -7.74
N GLU A 166 4.45 5.06 -7.74
CA GLU A 166 4.63 4.21 -6.56
C GLU A 166 5.34 2.91 -6.91
N ILE A 167 5.96 2.29 -5.92
CA ILE A 167 6.49 0.93 -6.07
C ILE A 167 5.43 -0.03 -5.53
N TYR A 168 4.93 -0.91 -6.40
CA TYR A 168 4.04 -2.00 -6.05
C TYR A 168 4.67 -3.31 -6.50
N LYS A 169 4.82 -4.26 -5.56
CA LYS A 169 5.48 -5.55 -5.79
C LYS A 169 6.83 -5.42 -6.53
N GLY A 170 7.64 -4.43 -6.14
CA GLY A 170 8.96 -4.18 -6.73
C GLY A 170 8.94 -3.50 -8.10
N THR A 171 7.77 -3.14 -8.63
CA THR A 171 7.61 -2.48 -9.94
C THR A 171 7.14 -1.05 -9.76
N THR A 172 7.74 -0.12 -10.52
CA THR A 172 7.27 1.27 -10.57
C THR A 172 5.96 1.35 -11.36
N MET A 173 4.90 1.73 -10.67
CA MET A 173 3.57 1.95 -11.20
C MET A 173 3.32 3.44 -11.40
N VAL A 174 2.79 3.81 -12.55
CA VAL A 174 2.50 5.21 -12.92
C VAL A 174 1.08 5.36 -13.46
N PRO A 175 0.45 6.55 -13.34
CA PRO A 175 -0.83 6.80 -13.97
C PRO A 175 -0.77 6.54 -15.47
N LEU A 176 -1.75 5.82 -16.01
CA LEU A 176 -1.86 5.55 -17.45
C LEU A 176 -1.74 6.83 -18.29
N ARG A 177 -2.39 7.91 -17.87
CA ARG A 177 -2.38 9.20 -18.56
C ARG A 177 -0.96 9.77 -18.74
N PHE A 178 -0.07 9.49 -17.80
CA PHE A 178 1.33 9.93 -17.90
C PHE A 178 2.04 9.28 -19.09
N ILE A 179 1.72 8.02 -19.43
CA ILE A 179 2.28 7.34 -20.61
C ILE A 179 1.94 8.14 -21.88
N SER A 180 0.65 8.44 -22.10
CA SER A 180 0.19 9.16 -23.29
C SER A 180 0.80 10.56 -23.40
N GLU A 181 0.87 11.29 -22.31
CA GLU A 181 1.37 12.67 -22.31
C GLU A 181 2.89 12.74 -22.50
N SER A 182 3.63 11.73 -22.04
CA SER A 182 5.09 11.74 -22.09
C SER A 182 5.67 11.19 -23.39
N LEU A 183 5.01 10.19 -24.00
CA LEU A 183 5.49 9.51 -25.21
C LEU A 183 4.68 9.83 -26.48
N GLY A 184 3.58 10.57 -26.37
CA GLY A 184 2.72 10.90 -27.52
C GLY A 184 1.81 9.75 -27.98
N ALA A 185 1.72 8.66 -27.20
CA ALA A 185 0.79 7.56 -27.44
C ALA A 185 -0.66 7.98 -27.18
N THR A 186 -1.61 7.34 -27.87
CA THR A 186 -3.03 7.49 -27.57
C THR A 186 -3.48 6.41 -26.59
N THR A 187 -4.37 6.77 -25.66
CA THR A 187 -4.96 5.81 -24.71
C THR A 187 -6.47 5.86 -24.78
N GLU A 188 -7.10 4.68 -24.79
CA GLU A 188 -8.56 4.53 -24.75
C GLU A 188 -8.95 3.59 -23.60
N TRP A 189 -9.95 4.00 -22.81
CA TRP A 189 -10.54 3.15 -21.77
C TRP A 189 -11.84 2.52 -22.26
N LYS A 190 -11.94 1.19 -22.19
CA LYS A 190 -13.18 0.43 -22.45
C LYS A 190 -13.80 0.00 -21.14
N ASN A 191 -14.90 0.66 -20.77
CA ASN A 191 -15.57 0.41 -19.50
C ASN A 191 -16.23 -0.98 -19.42
N SER A 192 -16.74 -1.51 -20.54
CA SER A 192 -17.42 -2.80 -20.61
C SER A 192 -16.51 -3.98 -20.24
N SER A 193 -15.23 -3.89 -20.58
CA SER A 193 -14.24 -4.94 -20.33
C SER A 193 -13.20 -4.56 -19.28
N GLN A 194 -13.30 -3.37 -18.68
CA GLN A 194 -12.29 -2.81 -17.76
C GLN A 194 -10.87 -2.87 -18.36
N SER A 195 -10.75 -2.50 -19.64
CA SER A 195 -9.51 -2.60 -20.39
C SER A 195 -9.02 -1.23 -20.84
N VAL A 196 -7.70 -1.10 -20.96
CA VAL A 196 -7.06 0.03 -21.62
C VAL A 196 -6.41 -0.42 -22.92
N TYR A 197 -6.59 0.39 -23.96
CA TYR A 197 -5.88 0.28 -25.24
C TYR A 197 -4.88 1.42 -25.33
N ILE A 198 -3.65 1.10 -25.65
CA ILE A 198 -2.56 2.04 -25.89
C ILE A 198 -2.12 1.84 -27.33
N THR A 199 -2.10 2.92 -28.10
CA THR A 199 -1.67 2.87 -29.51
C THR A 199 -0.49 3.79 -29.71
N ASN A 200 0.56 3.26 -30.33
CA ASN A 200 1.72 4.07 -30.67
C ASN A 200 1.38 4.99 -31.85
N LYS A 201 1.74 6.26 -31.73
CA LYS A 201 1.54 7.25 -32.80
C LYS A 201 2.87 7.43 -33.51
N ASN A 202 3.11 6.62 -34.54
CA ASN A 202 4.27 6.73 -35.43
C ASN A 202 4.28 8.08 -36.16
#